data_AF-A0A920G311-F1
#
_entry.id   AF-A0A920G311-F1
#
_cell.length_a   1.000
_cell.length_b   1.000
_cell.length_c   1.000
_cell.angle_alpha   90.00
_cell.angle_beta   90.00
_cell.angle_gamma   90.00
#
_symmetry.space_group_name_H-M   'P 1'
#
loop_
_entity.id
_entity.type
_entity.pdbx_description
1 polymer ?
#
loop_
_entity_poly.entity_id
_entity_poly.type
_entity_poly.pdbx_seq_one_letter_code
_entity_poly.pdbx_strand_id
1 'polypeptide(L)'
;MPALMALRKAYRDEQPLAGAKILGCIHMTIQTGVLIETLVELGAEVRWSSCNIFSTQDHAAAAIAAAGIPVFAWKGETEEEYEWCIEQTILADGKPWDANMVLDDGAI
;
A
#
# COMPACT_ATOMS: atom_id res chain seq x y z
N MET A 1 14.31 -7.03 -7.31
CA MET A 1 13.17 -7.30 -8.22
C MET A 1 13.40 -6.60 -9.57
N PRO A 2 14.13 -7.20 -10.52
CA PRO A 2 14.64 -6.50 -11.71
C PRO A 2 13.55 -6.01 -12.67
N ALA A 3 12.48 -6.80 -12.89
CA ALA A 3 11.38 -6.40 -13.77
C ALA A 3 10.65 -5.16 -13.26
N LEU A 4 10.35 -5.12 -11.96
CA LEU A 4 9.68 -3.96 -11.34
C LEU A 4 10.56 -2.71 -11.38
N MET A 5 11.87 -2.85 -11.15
CA MET A 5 12.82 -1.73 -11.30
C MET A 5 12.91 -1.24 -12.75
N ALA A 6 12.79 -2.13 -13.73
CA ALA A 6 12.76 -1.76 -15.14
C ALA A 6 11.50 -0.97 -15.49
N LEU A 7 10.32 -1.38 -15.00
CA LEU A 7 9.07 -0.62 -15.15
C LEU A 7 9.17 0.76 -14.49
N ARG A 8 9.66 0.82 -13.25
CA ARG A 8 9.90 2.09 -12.55
C ARG A 8 10.77 3.02 -13.39
N LYS A 9 11.88 2.51 -13.94
CA LYS A 9 12.78 3.31 -14.78
C LYS A 9 12.13 3.74 -16.11
N ALA A 10 11.39 2.85 -16.75
CA ALA A 10 10.79 3.12 -18.05
C ALA A 10 9.70 4.20 -17.99
N TYR A 11 8.87 4.18 -16.94
CA TYR A 11 7.67 5.01 -16.87
C TYR A 11 7.77 6.18 -15.89
N ARG A 12 8.89 6.34 -15.16
CA ARG A 12 9.08 7.43 -14.20
C ARG A 12 8.77 8.79 -14.81
N ASP A 13 9.31 9.11 -15.98
CA ASP A 13 9.13 10.46 -16.55
C ASP A 13 7.74 10.66 -17.16
N GLU A 14 7.04 9.56 -17.51
CA GLU A 14 5.68 9.59 -18.05
C GLU A 14 4.61 9.78 -16.97
N GLN A 15 4.94 9.47 -15.70
CA GLN A 15 4.02 9.54 -14.55
C GLN A 15 2.62 8.96 -14.86
N PRO A 16 2.52 7.70 -15.36
CA PRO A 16 1.26 7.16 -15.85
C PRO A 16 0.20 6.96 -14.75
N LEU A 17 0.60 7.00 -13.48
CA LEU A 17 -0.30 6.90 -12.33
C LEU A 17 -0.57 8.26 -11.70
N ALA A 18 -0.20 9.39 -12.34
CA ALA A 18 -0.54 10.71 -11.83
C ALA A 18 -2.06 10.84 -11.61
N GLY A 19 -2.45 11.19 -10.38
CA GLY A 19 -3.86 11.28 -9.97
C GLY A 19 -4.50 9.95 -9.56
N ALA A 20 -3.76 8.84 -9.64
CA ALA A 20 -4.18 7.58 -9.05
C ALA A 20 -4.21 7.67 -7.53
N LYS A 21 -5.30 7.20 -6.94
CA LYS A 21 -5.51 7.07 -5.50
C LYS A 21 -5.85 5.63 -5.21
N ILE A 22 -4.84 4.85 -4.81
CA ILE A 22 -4.89 3.39 -4.75
C ILE A 22 -5.10 2.94 -3.30
N LEU A 23 -6.17 2.19 -3.07
CA LEU A 23 -6.34 1.38 -1.87
C LEU A 23 -5.60 0.05 -2.07
N GLY A 24 -4.57 -0.20 -1.27
CA GLY A 24 -3.82 -1.45 -1.28
C GLY A 24 -4.19 -2.36 -0.12
N CYS A 25 -4.55 -3.61 -0.42
CA CYS A 25 -4.74 -4.67 0.56
C CYS A 25 -4.01 -5.93 0.09
N ILE A 26 -2.77 -6.07 0.54
CA ILE A 26 -1.90 -7.19 0.19
C ILE A 26 -0.84 -7.30 1.27
N HIS A 27 -0.35 -8.52 1.54
CA HIS A 27 0.66 -8.80 2.56
C HIS A 27 1.73 -7.69 2.68
N MET A 28 1.84 -7.05 3.84
CA MET A 28 2.79 -5.94 4.04
C MET A 28 4.21 -6.44 4.28
N THR A 29 4.87 -6.86 3.20
CA THR A 29 6.22 -7.45 3.18
C THR A 29 7.26 -6.49 2.59
N ILE A 30 8.54 -6.86 2.64
CA ILE A 30 9.62 -6.13 1.94
C ILE A 30 9.36 -6.04 0.44
N GLN A 31 8.85 -7.11 -0.17
CA GLN A 31 8.56 -7.16 -1.61
C GLN A 31 7.44 -6.20 -1.96
N THR A 32 6.39 -6.16 -1.13
CA THR A 32 5.29 -5.19 -1.24
C THR A 32 5.79 -3.77 -1.04
N GLY A 33 6.76 -3.53 -0.15
CA GLY A 33 7.39 -2.21 -0.02
C GLY A 33 7.99 -1.70 -1.34
N VAL A 34 8.67 -2.56 -2.10
CA VAL A 34 9.19 -2.20 -3.44
C VAL A 34 8.06 -1.93 -4.45
N LEU A 35 6.94 -2.64 -4.34
CA LEU A 35 5.73 -2.38 -5.14
C LEU A 35 5.14 -1.00 -4.82
N ILE A 36 4.87 -0.71 -3.54
CA ILE A 36 4.32 0.56 -3.06
C ILE A 36 5.17 1.73 -3.55
N GLU A 37 6.48 1.69 -3.29
CA GLU A 37 7.38 2.76 -3.76
C GLU A 37 7.38 2.88 -5.28
N THR A 38 7.21 1.79 -6.03
CA THR A 38 7.12 1.87 -7.49
C THR A 38 5.85 2.57 -7.93
N LEU A 39 4.71 2.30 -7.30
CA LEU A 39 3.45 2.99 -7.61
C LEU A 39 3.57 4.50 -7.34
N VAL A 40 4.15 4.86 -6.19
CA VAL A 40 4.38 6.27 -5.81
C VAL A 40 5.35 6.95 -6.79
N GLU A 41 6.45 6.30 -7.14
CA GLU A 41 7.43 6.80 -8.12
C GLU A 41 6.85 6.99 -9.53
N LEU A 42 5.74 6.30 -9.84
CA LEU A 42 5.01 6.44 -11.10
C LEU A 42 3.82 7.43 -11.02
N GLY A 43 3.66 8.11 -9.88
CA GLY A 43 2.73 9.24 -9.69
C GLY A 43 1.51 8.95 -8.82
N ALA A 44 1.38 7.76 -8.25
CA ALA A 44 0.23 7.40 -7.42
C ALA A 44 0.33 7.94 -5.99
N GLU A 45 -0.81 8.27 -5.41
CA GLU A 45 -1.01 8.28 -3.96
C GLU A 45 -1.57 6.92 -3.53
N VAL A 46 -1.12 6.42 -2.38
CA VAL A 46 -1.53 5.10 -1.89
C VAL A 46 -1.85 5.15 -0.40
N ARG A 47 -2.77 4.28 0.02
CA ARG A 47 -3.03 3.93 1.42
C ARG A 47 -3.03 2.40 1.50
N TRP A 48 -2.43 1.83 2.54
CA TRP A 48 -2.13 0.40 2.55
C TRP A 48 -2.50 -0.31 3.86
N SER A 49 -3.06 -1.52 3.73
CA SER A 49 -3.21 -2.51 4.79
C SER A 49 -2.71 -3.89 4.33
N SER A 50 -2.51 -4.79 5.29
CA SER A 50 -2.18 -6.19 5.01
C SER A 50 -3.48 -6.98 4.81
N CYS A 51 -3.47 -7.99 3.93
CA CYS A 51 -4.62 -8.91 3.74
C CYS A 51 -4.57 -10.16 4.64
N ASN A 52 -3.60 -10.22 5.57
CA ASN A 52 -3.51 -11.31 6.54
C ASN A 52 -2.75 -10.89 7.81
N ILE A 53 -3.37 -11.17 8.96
CA ILE A 53 -2.89 -10.81 10.31
C ILE A 53 -1.48 -11.29 10.67
N PHE A 54 -0.97 -12.34 10.01
CA PHE A 54 0.36 -12.89 10.29
C PHE A 54 1.40 -12.58 9.22
N SER A 55 1.00 -11.97 8.11
CA SER A 55 1.86 -11.84 6.92
C SER A 55 2.77 -10.61 6.95
N THR A 56 2.43 -9.60 7.75
CA THR A 56 3.21 -8.37 7.86
C THR A 56 4.64 -8.66 8.32
N GLN A 57 5.58 -7.95 7.70
CA GLN A 57 6.96 -7.82 8.16
C GLN A 57 7.11 -6.42 8.72
N ASP A 58 7.17 -6.29 10.06
CA ASP A 58 7.05 -4.97 10.72
C ASP A 58 8.10 -3.96 10.29
N HIS A 59 9.31 -4.41 9.99
CA HIS A 59 10.37 -3.55 9.48
C HIS A 59 10.10 -3.02 8.07
N ALA A 60 9.33 -3.74 7.24
CA ALA A 60 8.84 -3.25 5.95
C ALA A 60 7.75 -2.20 6.15
N ALA A 61 6.75 -2.48 7.00
CA ALA A 61 5.69 -1.53 7.35
C ALA A 61 6.28 -0.24 7.93
N ALA A 62 7.23 -0.33 8.86
CA ALA A 62 7.92 0.80 9.45
C ALA A 62 8.70 1.63 8.42
N ALA A 63 9.35 0.99 7.44
CA ALA A 63 10.05 1.69 6.36
C ALA A 63 9.09 2.49 5.47
N ILE A 64 7.93 1.91 5.13
CA ILE A 64 6.89 2.59 4.34
C ILE A 64 6.28 3.76 5.12
N ALA A 65 6.00 3.56 6.41
CA ALA A 65 5.53 4.64 7.28
C ALA A 65 6.55 5.79 7.38
N ALA A 66 7.84 5.46 7.55
CA ALA A 66 8.93 6.44 7.61
C ALA A 66 9.12 7.20 6.29
N ALA A 67 8.74 6.62 5.15
CA ALA A 67 8.67 7.29 3.85
C ALA A 67 7.46 8.24 3.70
N GLY A 68 6.61 8.35 4.73
CA GLY A 68 5.44 9.23 4.73
C GLY A 68 4.21 8.64 4.02
N ILE A 69 4.21 7.34 3.75
CA ILE A 69 3.10 6.65 3.09
C ILE A 69 2.16 6.06 4.15
N PRO A 70 0.84 6.31 4.10
CA PRO A 70 -0.12 5.73 5.03
C PRO A 70 -0.15 4.21 4.95
N VAL A 71 0.29 3.55 6.02
CA VAL A 71 0.28 2.10 6.17
C VAL A 71 -0.27 1.71 7.53
N PHE A 72 -1.26 0.84 7.54
CA PHE A 72 -1.93 0.32 8.73
C PHE A 72 -1.75 -1.19 8.71
N ALA A 73 -0.62 -1.64 9.25
CA ALA A 73 -0.29 -3.06 9.28
C ALA A 73 0.77 -3.36 10.35
N TRP A 74 0.58 -4.42 11.12
CA TRP A 74 1.60 -5.04 11.97
C TRP A 74 1.43 -6.55 12.02
N LYS A 75 2.48 -7.26 12.44
CA LYS A 75 2.44 -8.71 12.56
C LYS A 75 1.72 -9.12 13.85
N GLY A 76 0.75 -10.01 13.73
CA GLY A 76 -0.02 -10.51 14.86
C GLY A 76 -1.16 -9.59 15.27
N GLU A 77 -1.74 -8.87 14.31
CA GLU A 77 -3.04 -8.21 14.45
C GLU A 77 -4.09 -9.20 14.99
N THR A 78 -5.02 -8.67 15.77
CA THR A 78 -6.32 -9.31 16.01
C THR A 78 -7.24 -9.11 14.81
N GLU A 79 -8.31 -9.90 14.70
CA GLU A 79 -9.31 -9.73 13.63
C GLU A 79 -9.99 -8.35 13.68
N GLU A 80 -10.21 -7.77 14.88
CA GLU A 80 -10.78 -6.42 15.01
C GLU A 80 -9.81 -5.34 14.51
N GLU A 81 -8.51 -5.50 14.80
CA GLU A 81 -7.47 -4.60 14.31
C GLU A 81 -7.28 -4.72 12.80
N TYR A 82 -7.41 -5.92 12.24
CA TYR A 82 -7.37 -6.17 10.81
C TYR A 82 -8.46 -5.40 10.05
N GLU A 83 -9.71 -5.54 10.49
CA GLU A 83 -10.84 -4.78 9.93
C GLU A 83 -10.66 -3.27 10.10
N TRP A 84 -10.12 -2.85 11.26
CA TRP A 84 -9.78 -1.45 11.49
C TRP A 84 -8.71 -0.94 10.53
N CYS A 85 -7.67 -1.72 10.24
CA CYS A 85 -6.63 -1.37 9.27
C CYS A 85 -7.20 -1.18 7.86
N ILE A 86 -8.14 -2.05 7.44
CA ILE A 86 -8.85 -1.89 6.16
C ILE A 86 -9.68 -0.61 6.17
N GLU A 87 -10.43 -0.34 7.25
CA GLU A 87 -11.19 0.91 7.39
C GLU A 87 -10.29 2.14 7.32
N GLN A 88 -9.14 2.15 7.99
CA GLN A 88 -8.19 3.24 7.91
C GLN A 88 -7.60 3.40 6.50
N THR A 89 -7.50 2.32 5.74
CA THR A 89 -7.09 2.40 4.34
C THR A 89 -8.15 3.14 3.53
N ILE A 90 -9.43 2.82 3.74
CA ILE A 90 -10.58 3.41 3.04
C ILE A 90 -10.87 4.87 3.45
N LEU A 91 -10.75 5.18 4.74
CA LEU A 91 -11.10 6.48 5.30
C LEU A 91 -9.87 7.38 5.45
N ALA A 92 -9.98 8.64 5.03
CA ALA A 92 -9.07 9.72 5.38
C ALA A 92 -9.83 10.74 6.24
N ASP A 93 -9.31 11.06 7.43
CA ASP A 93 -9.94 11.97 8.40
C ASP A 93 -11.41 11.62 8.71
N GLY A 94 -11.70 10.32 8.82
CA GLY A 94 -13.03 9.79 9.13
C GLY A 94 -14.04 9.87 7.98
N LYS A 95 -13.60 10.17 6.74
CA LYS A 95 -14.46 10.20 5.55
C LYS A 95 -13.87 9.30 4.46
N PRO A 96 -14.70 8.73 3.57
CA PRO A 96 -14.19 7.98 2.43
C PRO A 96 -13.15 8.81 1.66
N TRP A 97 -11.96 8.25 1.51
CA TRP A 97 -10.95 8.82 0.65
C TRP A 97 -11.46 8.74 -0.81
N ASP A 98 -11.09 9.72 -1.63
CA ASP A 98 -11.44 9.77 -3.06
C ASP A 98 -10.58 8.81 -3.90
N ALA A 99 -10.45 7.58 -3.39
CA ALA A 99 -9.82 6.48 -4.09
C ALA A 99 -10.50 6.22 -5.43
N ASN A 100 -9.69 5.90 -6.44
CA ASN A 100 -10.15 5.60 -7.79
C ASN A 100 -9.62 4.28 -8.33
N MET A 101 -8.79 3.56 -7.56
CA MET A 101 -8.30 2.23 -7.87
C MET A 101 -8.13 1.39 -6.60
N VAL A 102 -8.18 0.07 -6.79
CA VAL A 102 -7.95 -0.94 -5.75
C VAL A 102 -6.89 -1.91 -6.26
N LEU A 103 -5.95 -2.27 -5.39
CA LEU A 103 -5.00 -3.37 -5.59
C LEU A 103 -5.14 -4.33 -4.42
N ASP A 104 -5.56 -5.55 -4.72
CA ASP A 104 -6.06 -6.49 -3.71
C ASP A 104 -5.50 -7.90 -3.94
N ASP A 105 -5.36 -8.65 -2.85
CA ASP A 105 -4.90 -10.04 -2.80
C ASP A 105 -5.72 -10.80 -1.75
N GLY A 106 -6.72 -11.55 -2.20
CA GLY A 106 -7.58 -12.38 -1.33
C GLY A 106 -9.04 -11.92 -1.25
N ALA A 107 -9.36 -10.73 -1.79
CA ALA A 107 -10.65 -10.03 -1.74
C ALA A 107 -10.91 -9.23 -0.44
N ILE A 108 -11.20 -7.93 -0.61
CA ILE A 108 -11.93 -7.02 0.30
C ILE A 108 -13.43 -7.05 -0.01
#